data_AF-A0ABC9QP54-F1
#
_entry.id   AF-A0ABC9QP54-F1
#
_cell.length_a   1.000
_cell.length_b   1.000
_cell.length_c   1.000
_cell.angle_alpha   90.00
_cell.angle_beta   90.00
_cell.angle_gamma   90.00
#
_symmetry.space_group_name_H-M   'P 1'
#
loop_
_entity.id
_entity.type
_entity.pdbx_description
1 polymer ?
#
loop_
_entity_poly.entity_id
_entity_poly.type
_entity_poly.pdbx_seq_one_letter_code
_entity_poly.pdbx_strand_id
1 'polypeptide(L)'
;MSDDIEFNIHHGLLQSYEDILDITVDFVSELGTTNMSVAELLKLEVGSVIDLEKPAGESVELYINKRIFGKGEVMVYEKNLAIRINEILDSKTVLQYFKKEI
;
A
#
# COMPACT_ATOMS: atom_id res chain seq x y z
N MET A 1 -11.46 -8.70 46.98
CA MET A 1 -11.38 -7.22 46.92
C MET A 1 -9.97 -6.89 47.33
N SER A 2 -9.02 -6.65 46.44
CA SER A 2 -9.17 -6.19 45.06
C SER A 2 -7.96 -6.70 44.26
N ASP A 3 -8.24 -7.04 43.01
CA ASP A 3 -7.27 -7.50 42.02
C ASP A 3 -6.32 -6.36 41.64
N ASP A 4 -5.06 -6.43 42.08
CA ASP A 4 -3.98 -5.68 41.44
C ASP A 4 -3.37 -6.57 40.37
N ILE A 5 -4.13 -6.78 39.28
CA ILE A 5 -3.58 -7.24 38.01
C ILE A 5 -2.65 -6.11 37.55
N GLU A 6 -1.35 -6.30 37.72
CA GLU A 6 -0.35 -5.60 36.93
C GLU A 6 -0.67 -5.88 35.46
N PHE A 7 -1.37 -4.93 34.85
CA PHE A 7 -1.56 -4.88 33.42
C PHE A 7 -0.17 -4.67 32.83
N ASN A 8 0.51 -5.76 32.51
CA ASN A 8 1.72 -5.76 31.70
C ASN A 8 1.34 -5.21 30.33
N ILE A 9 1.25 -3.88 30.22
CA ILE A 9 1.27 -3.20 28.94
C ILE A 9 2.63 -3.57 28.37
N HIS A 10 2.62 -4.40 27.34
CA HIS A 10 3.78 -4.70 26.52
C HIS A 10 4.19 -3.41 25.80
N HIS A 11 4.82 -2.48 26.52
CA HIS A 11 5.37 -1.21 26.05
C HIS A 11 6.75 -1.47 25.42
N GLY A 12 6.82 -2.46 24.54
CA GLY A 12 8.04 -2.95 23.90
C GLY A 12 7.93 -3.02 22.37
N LEU A 13 7.01 -2.27 21.77
CA LEU A 13 6.65 -2.42 20.35
C LEU A 13 7.50 -1.51 19.46
N LEU A 14 8.78 -1.84 19.29
CA LEU A 14 9.82 -1.13 18.53
C LEU A 14 10.51 -0.01 19.36
N GLN A 15 11.59 -0.35 20.04
CA GLN A 15 12.44 0.63 20.74
C GLN A 15 13.57 1.15 19.87
N SER A 16 13.97 0.39 18.85
CA SER A 16 15.12 0.71 18.02
C SER A 16 14.75 0.88 16.54
N TYR A 17 15.61 1.59 15.80
CA TYR A 17 15.51 1.66 14.35
C TYR A 17 15.64 0.27 13.71
N GLU A 18 16.43 -0.61 14.31
CA GLU A 18 16.68 -1.98 13.85
C GLU A 18 15.38 -2.79 13.85
N ASP A 19 14.54 -2.65 14.88
CA ASP A 19 13.26 -3.35 14.97
C ASP A 19 12.31 -2.97 13.82
N ILE A 20 12.38 -1.73 13.33
CA ILE A 20 11.56 -1.25 12.21
C ILE A 20 12.02 -1.86 10.88
N LEU A 21 13.32 -2.16 10.73
CA LEU A 21 13.88 -2.67 9.48
C LEU A 21 13.44 -4.10 9.16
N ASP A 22 13.11 -4.90 10.18
CA ASP A 22 12.67 -6.29 10.02
C ASP A 22 11.16 -6.43 9.75
N ILE A 23 10.43 -5.31 9.69
CA ILE A 23 8.98 -5.32 9.45
C ILE A 23 8.70 -5.64 7.98
N THR A 24 7.90 -6.68 7.77
CA THR A 24 7.31 -6.97 6.46
C THR A 24 6.12 -6.05 6.21
N VAL A 25 5.99 -5.55 4.99
CA VAL A 25 4.98 -4.56 4.62
C VAL A 25 4.21 -4.99 3.37
N ASP A 26 2.94 -4.62 3.31
CA ASP A 26 2.12 -4.81 2.12
C ASP A 26 2.42 -3.66 1.14
N PHE A 27 3.20 -3.96 0.11
CA PHE A 27 3.39 -3.08 -1.03
C PHE A 27 2.28 -3.31 -2.06
N VAL A 28 1.54 -2.26 -2.39
CA VAL A 28 0.46 -2.29 -3.38
C VAL A 28 0.74 -1.23 -4.44
N SER A 29 0.55 -1.59 -5.70
CA SER A 29 0.55 -0.67 -6.83
C SER A 29 -0.78 -0.77 -7.57
N GLU A 30 -1.41 0.38 -7.81
CA GLU A 30 -2.72 0.44 -8.44
C GLU A 30 -2.59 0.89 -9.91
N LEU A 31 -3.03 0.05 -10.85
CA LEU A 31 -3.02 0.39 -12.28
C LEU A 31 -3.94 1.59 -12.58
N GLY A 32 -5.08 1.66 -11.90
CA GLY A 32 -6.06 2.71 -12.02
C GLY A 32 -7.36 2.33 -11.30
N THR A 33 -8.24 3.31 -11.13
CA THR A 33 -9.51 3.15 -10.41
C THR A 33 -10.62 3.79 -11.23
N THR A 34 -11.77 3.15 -11.30
CA THR A 34 -12.98 3.73 -11.88
C THR A 34 -14.17 3.49 -10.96
N ASN A 35 -15.23 4.25 -11.14
CA ASN A 35 -16.49 4.05 -10.43
C ASN A 35 -17.52 3.46 -11.38
N MET A 36 -18.29 2.48 -10.90
CA MET A 36 -19.43 1.94 -11.64
C MET A 36 -20.59 1.66 -10.69
N SER A 37 -21.81 1.72 -11.22
CA SER A 37 -23.00 1.33 -10.47
C SER A 37 -23.05 -0.19 -10.25
N VAL A 38 -23.76 -0.62 -9.22
CA VAL A 38 -24.00 -2.06 -8.96
C VAL A 38 -24.69 -2.72 -10.17
N ALA A 39 -25.55 -1.99 -10.88
CA ALA A 39 -26.24 -2.50 -12.07
C ALA A 39 -25.28 -2.76 -13.25
N GLU A 40 -24.24 -1.95 -13.42
CA GLU A 40 -23.20 -2.17 -14.43
C GLU A 40 -22.30 -3.34 -14.02
N LEU A 41 -21.90 -3.41 -12.74
CA LEU A 41 -21.08 -4.48 -12.19
C LEU A 41 -21.72 -5.86 -12.43
N LEU A 42 -23.03 -6.00 -12.18
CA LEU A 42 -23.76 -7.26 -12.36
C LEU A 42 -23.95 -7.67 -13.83
N LYS A 43 -23.69 -6.76 -14.79
CA LYS A 43 -23.75 -7.05 -16.23
C LYS A 43 -22.40 -7.47 -16.81
N LEU A 44 -21.32 -7.40 -16.03
CA LEU A 44 -20.00 -7.81 -16.51
C LEU A 44 -19.99 -9.30 -16.86
N GLU A 45 -19.39 -9.60 -17.99
CA GLU A 45 -19.20 -10.95 -18.49
C GLU A 45 -17.75 -11.17 -18.95
N VAL A 46 -17.37 -12.42 -19.20
CA VAL A 46 -16.04 -12.75 -19.71
C VAL A 46 -15.81 -12.00 -21.02
N GLY A 47 -14.74 -11.18 -21.05
CA GLY A 47 -14.41 -10.34 -22.20
C GLY A 47 -14.89 -8.88 -22.08
N SER A 48 -15.63 -8.53 -21.04
CA SER A 48 -15.93 -7.12 -20.73
C SER A 48 -14.64 -6.32 -20.50
N VAL A 49 -14.60 -5.09 -21.02
CA VAL A 49 -13.49 -4.16 -20.84
C VAL A 49 -13.91 -3.05 -19.89
N ILE A 50 -13.08 -2.78 -18.88
CA ILE A 50 -13.32 -1.73 -17.90
C ILE A 50 -12.32 -0.60 -18.18
N ASP A 51 -12.83 0.60 -18.45
CA ASP A 51 -12.01 1.80 -18.56
C ASP A 51 -11.67 2.33 -17.16
N LEU A 52 -10.38 2.41 -16.84
CA LEU A 52 -9.88 2.85 -15.54
C LEU A 52 -9.72 4.38 -15.44
N GLU A 53 -10.19 5.13 -16.44
CA GLU A 53 -10.14 6.60 -16.50
C GLU A 53 -8.73 7.18 -16.34
N LYS A 54 -7.70 6.36 -16.59
CA LYS A 54 -6.30 6.73 -16.47
C LYS A 54 -5.60 6.64 -17.83
N PRO A 55 -5.01 7.74 -18.33
CA PRO A 55 -4.29 7.72 -19.60
C PRO A 55 -3.14 6.71 -19.60
N ALA A 56 -2.99 5.98 -20.70
CA ALA A 56 -1.89 5.03 -20.86
C ALA A 56 -0.54 5.74 -20.76
N GLY A 57 0.39 5.14 -20.01
CA GLY A 57 1.73 5.68 -19.77
C GLY A 57 1.83 6.64 -18.59
N GLU A 58 0.73 6.97 -17.90
CA GLU A 58 0.82 7.68 -16.63
C GLU A 58 1.41 6.81 -15.52
N SER A 59 2.06 7.47 -14.55
CA SER A 59 2.59 6.78 -13.38
C SER A 59 1.47 6.25 -12.49
N VAL A 60 1.64 5.03 -12.00
CA VAL A 60 0.80 4.37 -10.98
C VAL A 60 1.17 4.84 -9.58
N GLU A 61 0.17 4.95 -8.72
CA GLU A 61 0.33 5.22 -7.30
C GLU A 61 0.87 3.97 -6.58
N LEU A 62 1.80 4.19 -5.65
CA LEU A 62 2.42 3.15 -4.84
C LEU A 62 2.04 3.35 -3.37
N TYR A 63 1.62 2.27 -2.73
CA TYR A 63 1.13 2.26 -1.36
C TYR A 63 1.91 1.28 -0.50
N ILE A 64 2.12 1.67 0.75
CA ILE A 64 2.51 0.77 1.84
C ILE A 64 1.46 0.94 2.94
N ASN A 65 0.89 -0.16 3.42
CA ASN A 65 -0.15 -0.15 4.46
C ASN A 65 -1.29 0.85 4.13
N LYS A 66 -1.74 0.89 2.87
CA LYS A 66 -2.78 1.80 2.36
C LYS A 66 -2.42 3.29 2.35
N ARG A 67 -1.17 3.66 2.62
CA ARG A 67 -0.68 5.03 2.53
C ARG A 67 0.19 5.20 1.29
N ILE A 68 -0.10 6.22 0.50
CA ILE A 68 0.71 6.53 -0.67
C ILE A 68 2.12 6.93 -0.24
N PHE A 69 3.13 6.37 -0.89
CA PHE A 69 4.54 6.66 -0.60
C PHE A 69 5.37 6.95 -1.85
N GLY A 70 4.78 6.83 -3.04
CA GLY A 70 5.48 7.11 -4.28
C GLY A 70 4.62 6.94 -5.52
N LYS A 71 5.27 7.11 -6.67
CA LYS A 71 4.73 6.87 -7.99
C LYS A 71 5.74 6.12 -8.84
N GLY A 72 5.25 5.31 -9.78
CA GLY A 72 6.13 4.58 -10.70
C GLY A 72 5.48 4.25 -12.03
N GLU A 73 6.26 3.78 -12.97
CA GLU A 73 5.79 3.30 -14.26
C GLU A 73 5.64 1.78 -14.25
N VAL A 74 4.51 1.29 -14.76
CA VAL A 74 4.33 -0.14 -15.02
C VAL A 74 5.19 -0.53 -16.22
N MET A 75 6.03 -1.53 -16.03
CA MET A 75 6.87 -2.09 -17.07
C MET A 75 6.84 -3.61 -17.02
N VAL A 76 7.37 -4.24 -18.07
CA VAL A 76 7.62 -5.67 -18.08
C VAL A 76 9.10 -5.89 -17.80
N TYR A 77 9.39 -6.69 -16.78
CA TYR A 77 10.74 -7.18 -16.50
C TYR A 77 10.75 -8.69 -16.63
N GLU A 78 11.56 -9.18 -17.58
CA GLU A 78 11.52 -10.56 -18.06
C GLU A 78 10.11 -10.96 -18.55
N LYS A 79 9.36 -11.72 -17.74
CA LYS A 79 7.99 -12.17 -18.01
C LYS A 79 7.01 -11.74 -16.94
N ASN A 80 7.43 -10.84 -16.04
CA ASN A 80 6.65 -10.35 -14.92
C ASN A 80 6.32 -8.87 -15.10
N LEU A 81 5.17 -8.46 -14.56
CA LEU A 81 4.90 -7.04 -14.32
C LEU A 81 5.87 -6.53 -13.25
N ALA A 82 6.39 -5.34 -13.46
CA ALA A 82 7.29 -4.66 -12.56
C ALA A 82 6.96 -3.16 -12.52
N ILE A 83 7.34 -2.51 -11.43
CA ILE A 83 7.20 -1.07 -11.27
C ILE A 83 8.58 -0.44 -11.24
N ARG A 84 8.82 0.52 -12.13
CA ARG A 84 9.96 1.44 -12.02
C ARG A 84 9.55 2.62 -11.17
N ILE A 85 10.20 2.82 -10.03
CA ILE A 85 9.92 3.96 -9.15
C ILE A 85 10.41 5.25 -9.83
N ASN A 86 9.51 6.23 -9.96
CA ASN A 86 9.80 7.55 -10.51
C ASN A 86 9.91 8.60 -9.39
N GLU A 87 9.01 8.51 -8.41
CA GLU A 87 8.95 9.43 -7.26
C GLU A 87 8.76 8.61 -5.99
N ILE A 88 9.46 8.96 -4.91
CA ILE A 88 9.34 8.29 -3.61
C ILE A 88 9.48 9.31 -2.49
N LEU A 89 8.70 9.13 -1.43
CA LEU A 89 8.85 9.89 -0.20
C LEU A 89 10.20 9.61 0.46
N ASP A 90 10.72 10.60 1.17
CA ASP A 90 11.95 10.42 1.93
C ASP A 90 11.75 9.38 3.05
N SER A 91 12.85 8.73 3.42
CA SER A 91 12.84 7.65 4.40
C SER A 91 12.30 8.09 5.77
N LYS A 92 12.49 9.36 6.17
CA LYS A 92 11.98 9.87 7.46
C LYS A 92 10.46 9.95 7.44
N THR A 93 9.87 10.37 6.33
CA THR A 93 8.42 10.38 6.15
C THR A 93 7.83 8.97 6.16
N VAL A 94 8.46 8.04 5.42
CA VAL A 94 8.03 6.63 5.40
C VAL A 94 8.08 5.99 6.80
N LEU A 95 9.16 6.23 7.56
CA LEU A 95 9.28 5.73 8.94
C LEU A 95 8.19 6.24 9.89
N GLN A 96 7.62 7.42 9.64
CA GLN A 96 6.50 7.93 10.43
C GLN A 96 5.20 7.16 10.22
N TYR A 97 5.04 6.43 9.10
CA TYR A 97 3.85 5.63 8.87
C TYR A 97 3.80 4.43 9.82
N PHE A 98 4.94 3.80 10.10
CA PHE A 98 5.04 2.69 11.04
C PHE A 98 4.87 3.10 12.50
N LYS A 99 5.31 4.32 12.86
CA LYS A 99 5.15 4.87 14.22
C LYS A 99 3.69 5.21 14.59
N LYS A 100 2.78 5.29 13.62
CA LYS A 100 1.38 5.68 13.83
C LYS A 100 0.40 4.49 13.85
N GLU A 101 0.86 3.29 13.48
CA GLU A 101 0.04 2.06 13.44
C GLU A 101 0.25 1.17 14.67
N ILE A 102 1.09 1.61 15.60
CA ILE A 102 1.36 1.02 16.92
C ILE A 102 0.91 2.02 17.97
#